data_AF-A0A535S1N8-F1
#
_entry.id   AF-A0A535S1N8-F1
#
_cell.length_a   1.000
_cell.length_b   1.000
_cell.length_c   1.000
_cell.angle_alpha   90.00
_cell.angle_beta   90.00
_cell.angle_gamma   90.00
#
_symmetry.space_group_name_H-M   'P 1'
#
loop_
_entity.id
_entity.type
_entity.pdbx_description
1 polymer ?
#
loop_
_entity_poly.entity_id
_entity_poly.type
_entity_poly.pdbx_seq_one_letter_code
_entity_poly.pdbx_strand_id
1 'polypeptide(L)'
;LSTVESADVNEYLRLVSGSDFTAKDFRTWAGTVFAMDALKGLGEAENQTKAKKNIGQAIEVAAEHLGNTKTICRKCYVHPAVIDSYLEGSLLTSLSRQDVEPATDTAGLRPEEAQVLHLLKQQQAEILP
;
A
#
# COMPACT_ATOMS: atom_id res chain seq x y z
N LEU A 1 -6.83 23.10 -28.11
CA LEU A 1 -6.71 22.53 -26.75
C LEU A 1 -5.25 22.66 -26.35
N SER A 2 -4.96 23.23 -25.19
CA SER A 2 -3.59 23.24 -24.63
C SER A 2 -3.24 21.85 -24.11
N THR A 3 -1.98 21.45 -24.22
CA THR A 3 -1.45 20.21 -23.65
C THR A 3 -1.46 20.28 -22.13
N VAL A 4 -1.77 19.16 -21.47
CA VAL A 4 -1.68 19.02 -20.00
C VAL A 4 -0.33 18.37 -19.66
N GLU A 5 0.43 19.02 -18.80
CA GLU A 5 1.74 18.58 -18.32
C GLU A 5 1.66 18.07 -16.87
N SER A 6 2.75 17.47 -16.39
CA SER A 6 2.83 16.95 -15.01
C SER A 6 2.74 18.04 -13.95
N ALA A 7 3.17 19.27 -14.25
CA ALA A 7 3.03 20.42 -13.37
C ALA A 7 1.56 20.76 -13.13
N ASP A 8 0.74 20.76 -14.19
CA ASP A 8 -0.70 21.05 -14.13
C ASP A 8 -1.44 20.04 -13.25
N VAL A 9 -1.12 18.74 -13.39
CA VAL A 9 -1.72 17.68 -12.58
C VAL A 9 -1.36 17.87 -11.10
N ASN A 10 -0.09 18.14 -10.78
CA ASN A 10 0.32 18.34 -9.40
C ASN A 10 -0.27 19.63 -8.80
N GLU A 11 -0.42 20.69 -9.59
CA GLU A 11 -1.09 21.91 -9.15
C GLU A 11 -2.56 21.66 -8.84
N TYR A 12 -3.26 20.95 -9.72
CA TYR A 12 -4.63 20.55 -9.49
C TYR A 12 -4.78 19.72 -8.21
N LEU A 13 -3.91 18.72 -7.99
CA LEU A 13 -3.94 17.88 -6.79
C LEU A 13 -3.77 18.70 -5.51
N ARG A 14 -2.85 19.67 -5.49
CA ARG A 14 -2.67 20.58 -4.35
C ARG A 14 -3.92 21.43 -4.11
N LEU A 15 -4.50 21.98 -5.18
CA LEU A 15 -5.68 22.83 -5.10
C LEU A 15 -6.88 22.09 -4.51
N VAL A 16 -7.17 20.88 -4.98
CA VAL A 16 -8.37 20.14 -4.56
C VAL A 16 -8.20 19.43 -3.22
N SER A 17 -6.98 19.06 -2.84
CA SER A 17 -6.71 18.39 -1.56
C SER A 17 -6.42 19.37 -0.42
N GLY A 18 -6.05 20.61 -0.73
CA GLY A 18 -5.55 21.57 0.27
C GLY A 18 -4.27 21.13 0.96
N SER A 19 -3.54 20.18 0.39
CA SER A 19 -2.34 19.54 0.95
C SER A 19 -1.27 19.38 -0.12
N ASP A 20 -0.02 19.17 0.28
CA ASP A 20 1.13 19.02 -0.64
C ASP A 20 1.25 17.63 -1.29
N PHE A 21 0.10 17.03 -1.65
CA PHE A 21 0.09 15.78 -2.39
C PHE A 21 0.53 15.97 -3.84
N THR A 22 1.23 14.97 -4.35
CA THR A 22 1.70 14.86 -5.72
C THR A 22 1.14 13.59 -6.36
N ALA A 23 1.23 13.50 -7.69
CA ALA A 23 0.88 12.27 -8.41
C ALA A 23 1.70 11.05 -7.95
N LYS A 24 2.88 11.27 -7.37
CA LYS A 24 3.71 10.19 -6.80
C LYS A 24 3.05 9.56 -5.59
N ASP A 25 2.40 10.35 -4.72
CA ASP A 25 1.78 9.84 -3.50
C ASP A 25 0.64 8.87 -3.81
N PHE A 26 -0.16 9.17 -4.82
CA PHE A 26 -1.18 8.25 -5.35
C PHE A 26 -0.58 6.95 -5.89
N ARG A 27 0.58 7.01 -6.56
CA ARG A 27 1.28 5.81 -7.05
C ARG A 27 1.88 4.99 -5.92
N THR A 28 2.40 5.63 -4.86
CA THR A 28 2.91 4.94 -3.67
C THR A 28 1.77 4.28 -2.88
N TRP A 29 0.64 4.98 -2.76
CA TRP A 29 -0.58 4.43 -2.16
C TRP A 29 -1.06 3.19 -2.94
N ALA A 30 -1.26 3.34 -4.26
CA ALA A 30 -1.71 2.25 -5.11
C ALA A 30 -0.74 1.06 -5.12
N GLY A 31 0.58 1.31 -5.21
CA GLY A 31 1.60 0.25 -5.15
C GLY A 31 1.57 -0.53 -3.84
N THR A 32 1.34 0.15 -2.73
CA THR A 32 1.21 -0.47 -1.41
C THR A 32 -0.07 -1.32 -1.32
N VAL A 33 -1.20 -0.80 -1.80
CA VAL A 33 -2.47 -1.53 -1.86
C VAL A 33 -2.36 -2.80 -2.71
N PHE A 34 -1.81 -2.70 -3.93
CA PHE A 34 -1.64 -3.86 -4.81
C PHE A 34 -0.72 -4.92 -4.21
N ALA A 35 0.38 -4.52 -3.56
CA ALA A 35 1.29 -5.46 -2.93
C ALA A 35 0.61 -6.18 -1.75
N MET A 36 -0.12 -5.46 -0.90
CA MET A 36 -0.80 -6.06 0.24
C MET A 36 -1.93 -7.01 -0.19
N ASP A 37 -2.73 -6.61 -1.18
CA ASP A 37 -3.81 -7.44 -1.71
C ASP A 37 -3.27 -8.72 -2.37
N ALA A 38 -2.16 -8.62 -3.12
CA ALA A 38 -1.48 -9.79 -3.67
C ALA A 38 -0.96 -10.75 -2.57
N LEU A 39 -0.39 -10.22 -1.48
CA LEU A 39 0.04 -11.04 -0.33
C LEU A 39 -1.13 -11.72 0.37
N LYS A 40 -2.26 -11.01 0.51
CA LYS A 40 -3.50 -11.57 1.05
C LYS A 40 -3.98 -12.75 0.21
N GLY A 41 -3.99 -12.62 -1.12
CA GLY A 41 -4.33 -13.72 -2.03
C GLY A 41 -3.36 -14.91 -1.98
N LEU A 42 -2.09 -14.67 -1.65
CA LEU A 42 -1.07 -15.72 -1.52
C LEU A 42 -1.11 -16.47 -0.18
N GLY A 43 -1.81 -15.94 0.82
CA GLY A 43 -1.98 -16.56 2.14
C GLY A 43 -0.71 -16.53 3.01
N GLU A 44 -0.77 -17.22 4.16
CA GLU A 44 0.36 -17.34 5.08
C GLU A 44 1.52 -18.12 4.45
N ALA A 45 2.75 -17.74 4.80
CA ALA A 45 3.94 -18.45 4.35
C ALA A 45 4.39 -19.48 5.40
N GLU A 46 4.59 -20.73 4.97
CA GLU A 46 5.05 -21.83 5.83
C GLU A 46 6.46 -21.59 6.43
N ASN A 47 7.27 -20.78 5.76
CA ASN A 47 8.64 -20.46 6.17
C ASN A 47 9.15 -19.19 5.50
N GLN A 48 10.31 -18.70 5.97
CA GLN A 48 10.95 -17.47 5.49
C GLN A 48 11.31 -17.51 3.99
N THR A 49 11.64 -18.67 3.44
CA THR A 49 11.92 -18.80 2.00
C THR A 49 10.66 -18.59 1.17
N LYS A 50 9.55 -19.20 1.58
CA LYS A 50 8.23 -19.00 0.95
C LYS A 50 7.76 -17.56 1.12
N ALA A 51 7.99 -16.94 2.28
CA ALA A 51 7.62 -15.56 2.53
C ALA A 51 8.32 -14.59 1.55
N LYS A 52 9.64 -14.73 1.39
CA LYS A 52 10.43 -13.94 0.43
C LYS A 52 9.97 -14.14 -1.03
N LYS A 53 9.60 -15.37 -1.40
CA LYS A 53 9.04 -15.66 -2.73
C LYS A 53 7.71 -14.94 -2.94
N ASN A 54 6.79 -15.01 -1.98
CA ASN A 54 5.49 -14.37 -2.04
C ASN A 54 5.61 -12.84 -2.09
N ILE A 55 6.49 -12.23 -1.29
CA ILE A 55 6.82 -10.80 -1.37
C ILE A 55 7.35 -10.43 -2.75
N GLY A 56 8.22 -11.26 -3.32
CA GLY A 56 8.69 -11.07 -4.68
C GLY A 56 7.54 -11.03 -5.70
N GLN A 57 6.57 -11.93 -5.59
CA GLN A 57 5.41 -11.97 -6.47
C GLN A 57 4.49 -10.75 -6.27
N ALA A 58 4.23 -10.35 -5.03
CA ALA A 58 3.40 -9.19 -4.71
C ALA A 58 3.98 -7.87 -5.26
N ILE A 59 5.30 -7.68 -5.15
CA ILE A 59 5.98 -6.50 -5.71
C ILE A 59 5.91 -6.51 -7.23
N GLU A 60 5.93 -7.69 -7.86
CA GLU A 60 5.82 -7.84 -9.30
C GLU A 60 4.43 -7.43 -9.81
N VAL A 61 3.37 -7.85 -9.11
CA VAL A 61 1.99 -7.36 -9.36
C VAL A 61 1.92 -5.83 -9.26
N ALA A 62 2.45 -5.24 -8.20
CA ALA A 62 2.47 -3.78 -8.05
C ALA A 62 3.28 -3.09 -9.17
N ALA A 63 4.39 -3.69 -9.59
CA ALA A 63 5.23 -3.16 -10.65
C ALA A 63 4.52 -3.17 -12.02
N GLU A 64 3.81 -4.24 -12.34
CA GLU A 64 2.98 -4.37 -13.54
C GLU A 64 1.89 -3.29 -13.59
N HIS A 65 1.14 -3.12 -12.49
CA HIS A 65 0.10 -2.09 -12.42
C HIS A 65 0.64 -0.67 -12.54
N LEU A 66 1.84 -0.39 -12.01
CA LEU A 66 2.43 0.94 -12.03
C LEU A 66 3.29 1.23 -13.27
N GLY A 67 3.54 0.23 -14.12
CA GLY A 67 4.43 0.33 -15.28
C GLY A 67 5.90 0.54 -14.90
N ASN A 68 6.34 0.02 -13.76
CA ASN A 68 7.72 0.14 -13.28
C ASN A 68 8.43 -1.22 -13.27
N THR A 69 9.76 -1.21 -13.07
CA THR A 69 10.47 -2.45 -12.76
C THR A 69 10.20 -2.88 -11.31
N LYS A 70 10.30 -4.18 -11.04
CA LYS A 70 10.21 -4.76 -9.69
C LYS A 70 11.11 -4.06 -8.68
N THR A 71 12.36 -3.77 -9.07
CA THR A 71 13.34 -3.08 -8.21
C THR A 71 12.89 -1.66 -7.86
N ILE A 72 12.39 -0.90 -8.84
CA ILE A 72 11.89 0.47 -8.61
C ILE A 72 10.61 0.44 -7.76
N CYS A 73 9.70 -0.49 -8.04
CA CYS A 73 8.47 -0.65 -7.27
C CYS A 73 8.76 -0.94 -5.79
N ARG A 74 9.65 -1.91 -5.52
CA ARG A 74 10.09 -2.23 -4.16
C ARG A 74 10.70 -1.03 -3.43
N LYS A 75 11.54 -0.26 -4.10
CA LYS A 75 12.30 0.81 -3.47
C LYS A 75 11.48 2.09 -3.24
N CYS A 76 10.52 2.37 -4.12
CA CYS A 76 9.91 3.70 -4.22
C CYS A 76 8.40 3.72 -4.03
N TYR A 77 7.70 2.59 -4.16
CA TYR A 77 6.24 2.58 -4.28
C TYR A 77 5.52 1.60 -3.35
N VAL A 78 6.21 0.62 -2.76
CA VAL A 78 5.61 -0.29 -1.77
C VAL A 78 6.09 0.11 -0.38
N HIS A 79 5.15 0.40 0.52
CA HIS A 79 5.48 0.74 1.90
C HIS A 79 6.10 -0.46 2.65
N PRO A 80 7.22 -0.28 3.39
CA PRO A 80 7.91 -1.37 4.09
C PRO A 80 7.03 -2.15 5.08
N ALA A 81 6.10 -1.48 5.75
CA ALA A 81 5.15 -2.11 6.69
C ALA A 81 4.46 -3.37 6.15
N VAL A 82 4.09 -3.36 4.86
CA VAL A 82 3.45 -4.51 4.20
C VAL A 82 4.41 -5.69 4.07
N ILE A 83 5.68 -5.40 3.79
CA ILE A 83 6.74 -6.40 3.66
C ILE A 83 7.10 -6.96 5.03
N ASP A 84 7.32 -6.07 6.00
CA ASP A 84 7.79 -6.42 7.34
C ASP A 84 6.73 -7.25 8.09
N SER A 85 5.47 -6.80 8.10
CA SER A 85 4.38 -7.55 8.74
C SER A 85 4.12 -8.92 8.10
N TYR A 86 4.37 -9.07 6.79
CA TYR A 86 4.26 -10.36 6.14
C TYR A 86 5.42 -11.30 6.51
N LEU A 87 6.64 -10.78 6.61
CA LEU A 87 7.81 -11.56 7.06
C LEU A 87 7.67 -12.04 8.51
N GLU A 88 7.01 -11.24 9.34
CA GLU A 88 6.71 -11.54 10.75
C GLU A 88 5.50 -12.47 10.92
N GLY A 89 4.73 -12.71 9.85
CA GLY A 89 3.49 -13.49 9.91
C GLY A 89 2.31 -12.74 10.57
N SER A 90 2.46 -11.44 10.83
CA SER A 90 1.45 -10.61 11.48
C SER A 90 0.45 -9.98 10.51
N LEU A 91 0.77 -9.88 9.21
CA LEU A 91 -0.07 -9.20 8.22
C LEU A 91 -1.50 -9.75 8.21
N LEU A 92 -1.68 -11.04 7.93
CA LEU A 92 -3.02 -11.63 7.75
C LEU A 92 -3.81 -11.68 9.07
N THR A 93 -3.13 -11.91 10.19
CA THR A 93 -3.75 -11.83 11.52
C THR A 93 -4.31 -10.42 11.79
N SER A 94 -3.59 -9.38 11.37
CA SER A 94 -4.02 -7.99 11.53
C SER A 94 -5.23 -7.65 10.67
N LEU A 95 -5.31 -8.23 9.46
CA LEU A 95 -6.47 -8.08 8.57
C LEU A 95 -7.72 -8.79 9.10
N SER A 96 -7.59 -10.00 9.66
CA SER A 96 -8.72 -10.77 10.19
C SER A 96 -9.37 -10.15 11.42
N ARG A 97 -8.66 -9.30 12.17
CA ARG A 97 -9.23 -8.57 13.33
C ARG A 97 -10.19 -7.46 12.91
N GLN A 98 -10.26 -7.12 11.62
CA GLN A 98 -11.02 -5.97 11.12
C GLN A 98 -12.50 -6.23 10.85
N ASP A 99 -12.97 -7.48 10.89
CA ASP A 99 -14.40 -7.77 10.75
C ASP A 99 -15.25 -7.22 11.93
N VAL A 100 -14.61 -6.61 12.94
CA VAL A 100 -15.22 -6.31 14.24
C VAL A 100 -15.42 -4.81 14.53
N GLU A 101 -14.70 -3.88 13.88
CA GLU A 101 -14.79 -2.43 14.22
C GLU A 101 -14.88 -1.55 12.95
N PRO A 102 -16.06 -0.96 12.64
CA PRO A 102 -16.16 0.01 11.57
C PRO A 102 -15.46 1.31 11.99
N ALA A 103 -14.23 1.52 11.52
CA ALA A 103 -13.57 2.80 11.69
C ALA A 103 -14.40 3.90 11.03
N THR A 104 -14.86 4.88 11.81
CA THR A 104 -15.63 6.06 11.37
C THR A 104 -14.88 6.96 10.37
N ASP A 105 -13.64 6.63 10.02
CA ASP A 105 -12.67 7.41 9.23
C ASP A 105 -12.30 6.72 7.89
N THR A 106 -13.09 5.73 7.45
CA THR A 106 -12.86 5.01 6.17
C THR A 106 -13.90 5.35 5.10
N ALA A 107 -14.75 6.35 5.34
CA ALA A 107 -15.77 6.78 4.39
C ALA A 107 -15.12 7.18 3.05
N GLY A 108 -15.40 6.41 1.99
CA GLY A 108 -14.86 6.63 0.64
C GLY A 108 -13.64 5.77 0.27
N LEU A 109 -13.10 4.96 1.20
CA LEU A 109 -12.05 3.99 0.89
C LEU A 109 -12.63 2.66 0.41
N ARG A 110 -11.94 2.03 -0.55
CA ARG A 110 -12.20 0.62 -0.86
C ARG A 110 -11.76 -0.28 0.31
N PRO A 111 -12.28 -1.51 0.43
CA PRO A 111 -11.89 -2.42 1.51
C PRO A 111 -10.38 -2.63 1.62
N GLU A 112 -9.68 -2.75 0.49
CA GLU A 112 -8.22 -2.96 0.45
C GLU A 112 -7.45 -1.72 0.92
N GLU A 113 -7.98 -0.54 0.63
CA GLU A 113 -7.42 0.75 1.07
C GLU A 113 -7.60 0.97 2.56
N ALA A 114 -8.77 0.62 3.11
CA ALA A 114 -9.03 0.65 4.54
C ALA A 114 -8.11 -0.31 5.31
N GLN A 115 -7.87 -1.49 4.76
CA GLN A 115 -6.93 -2.48 5.30
C GLN A 115 -5.50 -1.92 5.38
N VAL A 116 -5.00 -1.27 4.31
CA VAL A 116 -3.68 -0.62 4.31
C VAL A 116 -3.63 0.48 5.36
N LEU A 117 -4.63 1.37 5.39
CA LEU A 117 -4.66 2.49 6.32
C LEU A 117 -4.55 2.01 7.77
N HIS A 118 -5.26 0.94 8.12
CA HIS A 118 -5.21 0.38 9.46
C HIS A 118 -3.82 -0.20 9.79
N LEU A 119 -3.24 -1.00 8.88
CA LEU A 119 -1.89 -1.54 9.06
C LEU A 119 -0.88 -0.40 9.35
N LEU A 120 -0.96 0.69 8.58
CA LEU A 120 -0.08 1.84 8.77
C LEU A 120 -0.36 2.60 10.08
N LYS A 121 -1.63 2.77 10.47
CA LYS A 121 -2.00 3.37 11.77
C LYS A 121 -1.49 2.52 12.94
N GLN A 122 -1.55 1.20 12.86
CA GLN A 122 -1.00 0.29 13.87
C GLN A 122 0.52 0.44 13.98
N GLN A 123 1.24 0.38 12.85
CA GLN A 123 2.69 0.55 12.84
C GLN A 123 3.11 1.93 13.37
N GLN A 124 2.37 2.99 13.05
CA GLN A 124 2.64 4.33 13.56
C GLN A 124 2.51 4.40 15.09
N ALA A 125 1.46 3.79 15.65
CA ALA A 125 1.23 3.75 17.10
C ALA A 125 2.31 2.96 17.85
N GLU A 126 2.91 1.93 17.22
CA GLU A 126 4.04 1.21 17.79
C GLU A 126 5.34 2.03 17.81
N ILE A 127 5.51 2.95 16.85
CA ILE A 127 6.70 3.82 16.74
C ILE A 127 6.58 5.07 17.64
N LEU A 128 5.36 5.58 17.84
CA LEU A 128 5.06 6.79 18.63
C LEU A 128 4.07 6.45 19.75
N PRO A 129 4.56 6.00 20.94
CA PRO A 129 3.71 5.68 22.09
C PRO A 129 3.09 6.91 22.77
#